data_AF-A0A433QE11-F1
#
_entry.id   AF-A0A433QE11-F1
#
_cell.length_a   1.000
_cell.length_b   1.000
_cell.length_c   1.000
_cell.angle_alpha   90.00
_cell.angle_beta   90.00
_cell.angle_gamma   90.00
#
_symmetry.space_group_name_H-M   'P 1'
#
loop_
_entity.id
_entity.type
_entity.pdbx_description
1 polymer ?
#
loop_
_entity_poly.entity_id
_entity_poly.type
_entity_poly.pdbx_seq_one_letter_code
_entity_poly.pdbx_strand_id
1 'polypeptide(L)'
;IAAVLHNTPEIRAQLLKYIASAFGGDRLVAEFVLLQLLSRIHTRKGSLTLGNLTLNITHFPTPPAASATNPAIRPFASLLASLMPKYHDLSLTLAALNRAWFFPRSVDEVLKAGVLQLPEGTTIVVDETVLEEGVLGDQGFIFASGRGGRGFCNGPRSM
;
A
#
# COMPACT_ATOMS: atom_id res chain seq x y z
N ILE A 1 25.75 18.44 -13.37
CA ILE A 1 25.89 17.08 -12.79
C ILE A 1 27.08 17.01 -11.82
N ALA A 2 28.28 17.48 -12.18
CA ALA A 2 29.46 17.48 -11.29
C ALA A 2 29.27 18.24 -9.94
N ALA A 3 28.56 19.38 -9.94
CA ALA A 3 28.27 20.14 -8.71
C ALA A 3 27.31 19.40 -7.74
N VAL A 4 26.38 18.60 -8.28
CA VAL A 4 25.47 17.77 -7.46
C VAL A 4 26.25 16.63 -6.81
N LEU A 5 27.23 16.06 -7.53
CA LEU A 5 28.06 14.97 -7.00
C LEU A 5 28.90 15.40 -5.79
N HIS A 6 29.43 16.63 -5.77
CA HIS A 6 30.20 17.16 -4.64
C HIS A 6 29.34 17.37 -3.37
N ASN A 7 28.06 17.70 -3.54
CA ASN A 7 27.13 17.96 -2.43
C ASN A 7 26.32 16.71 -2.03
N THR A 8 26.55 15.55 -2.68
CA THR A 8 25.89 14.28 -2.37
C THR A 8 25.88 13.91 -0.87
N PRO A 9 26.99 14.01 -0.11
CA PRO A 9 26.97 13.65 1.30
C PRO A 9 26.10 14.60 2.14
N GLU A 10 26.09 15.88 1.80
CA GLU A 10 25.30 16.90 2.49
C GLU A 10 23.80 16.73 2.21
N ILE A 11 23.44 16.50 0.94
CA ILE A 11 22.07 16.23 0.51
C ILE A 11 21.55 14.95 1.17
N ARG A 12 22.36 13.88 1.20
CA ARG A 12 22.01 12.65 1.90
C ARG A 12 21.77 12.92 3.38
N ALA A 13 22.63 13.69 4.05
CA ALA A 13 22.47 14.01 5.46
C ALA A 13 21.19 14.82 5.73
N GLN A 14 20.84 15.76 4.85
CA GLN A 14 19.60 16.54 4.95
C GLN A 14 18.36 15.65 4.75
N LEU A 15 18.37 14.78 3.75
CA LEU A 15 17.29 13.81 3.50
C LEU A 15 17.10 12.86 4.68
N LEU A 16 18.19 12.33 5.24
CA LEU A 16 18.11 11.46 6.42
C LEU A 16 17.54 12.18 7.63
N LYS A 17 17.93 13.44 7.87
CA LYS A 17 17.34 14.25 8.94
C LYS A 17 15.84 14.49 8.72
N TYR A 18 15.45 14.77 7.48
CA TYR A 18 14.05 14.98 7.12
C TYR A 18 13.22 13.71 7.34
N ILE A 19 13.69 12.55 6.87
CA ILE A 19 13.01 11.26 7.07
C ILE A 19 12.99 10.88 8.56
N ALA A 20 14.11 11.02 9.28
CA ALA A 20 14.19 10.73 10.71
C ALA A 20 13.20 11.56 11.54
N SER A 21 12.89 12.79 11.12
CA SER A 21 11.91 13.63 11.81
C SER A 21 10.50 13.01 11.87
N ALA A 22 10.14 12.18 10.89
CA ALA A 22 8.87 11.44 10.89
C ALA A 22 8.86 10.23 11.84
N PHE A 23 10.04 9.69 12.18
CA PHE A 23 10.22 8.52 13.05
C PHE A 23 10.76 8.90 14.44
N GLY A 24 10.48 10.12 14.91
CA GLY A 24 10.93 10.56 16.24
C GLY A 24 12.45 10.69 16.38
N GLY A 25 13.17 10.83 15.27
CA GLY A 25 14.63 10.96 15.24
C GLY A 25 15.39 9.66 14.97
N ASP A 26 14.72 8.55 14.69
CA ASP A 26 15.39 7.28 14.36
C ASP A 26 16.11 7.38 13.00
N ARG A 27 17.45 7.36 13.08
CA ARG A 27 18.32 7.43 11.91
C ARG A 27 18.41 6.11 11.16
N LEU A 28 18.32 4.97 11.84
CA LEU A 28 18.46 3.66 11.23
C LEU A 28 17.29 3.43 10.27
N VAL A 29 16.07 3.66 10.76
CA VAL A 29 14.86 3.56 9.94
C VAL A 29 14.92 4.54 8.77
N ALA A 30 15.38 5.77 9.01
CA ALA A 30 15.54 6.77 7.94
C ALA A 30 16.49 6.32 6.83
N GLU A 31 17.60 5.64 7.17
CA GLU A 31 18.54 5.10 6.18
C GLU A 31 17.93 3.97 5.35
N PHE A 32 17.20 3.05 5.99
CA PHE A 32 16.48 2.00 5.27
C PHE A 32 15.41 2.59 4.34
N VAL A 33 14.59 3.52 4.84
CA VAL A 33 13.56 4.20 4.02
C VAL A 33 14.21 4.92 2.84
N LEU A 34 15.33 5.61 3.04
CA LEU A 34 16.04 6.24 1.93
C LEU A 34 16.52 5.20 0.89
N LEU A 35 17.06 4.06 1.34
CA LEU A 35 17.46 2.96 0.45
C LEU A 35 16.26 2.37 -0.29
N GLN A 36 15.10 2.29 0.36
CA GLN A 36 13.85 1.84 -0.25
C GLN A 36 13.38 2.77 -1.36
N LEU A 37 13.45 4.09 -1.15
CA LEU A 37 13.06 5.08 -2.15
C LEU A 37 14.02 5.11 -3.35
N LEU A 38 15.30 4.78 -3.13
CA LEU A 38 16.30 4.65 -4.19
C LEU A 38 16.28 3.28 -4.88
N SER A 39 15.69 2.28 -4.22
CA SER A 39 15.54 0.94 -4.75
C SER A 39 14.65 0.97 -5.99
N ARG A 40 15.10 0.33 -7.07
CA ARG A 40 14.36 0.22 -8.33
C ARG A 40 14.44 -1.22 -8.80
N ILE A 41 13.36 -1.70 -9.40
CA ILE A 41 13.38 -3.02 -10.03
C ILE A 41 14.21 -2.91 -11.31
N HIS A 42 15.39 -3.53 -11.32
CA HIS A 42 16.32 -3.43 -12.45
C HIS A 42 16.14 -4.60 -13.43
N THR A 43 15.73 -5.77 -12.93
CA THR A 43 15.58 -6.98 -13.75
C THR A 43 14.31 -7.72 -13.36
N ARG A 44 13.48 -8.04 -14.36
CA ARG A 44 12.33 -8.92 -14.21
C ARG A 44 12.55 -10.13 -15.12
N LYS A 45 12.84 -11.30 -14.53
CA LYS A 45 13.04 -12.55 -15.26
C LYS A 45 12.06 -13.60 -14.72
N GLY A 46 10.98 -13.84 -15.47
CA GLY A 46 9.89 -14.73 -15.02
C GLY A 46 9.19 -14.15 -13.79
N SER A 47 9.06 -14.96 -12.72
CA SER A 47 8.49 -14.54 -11.43
C SER A 47 9.46 -13.78 -10.53
N LEU A 48 10.76 -13.72 -10.87
CA LEU A 48 11.76 -13.08 -10.04
C LEU A 48 11.94 -11.61 -10.43
N THR A 49 11.66 -10.71 -9.49
CA THR A 49 11.97 -9.28 -9.56
C THR A 49 13.21 -8.99 -8.71
N LEU A 50 14.30 -8.55 -9.34
CA LEU A 50 15.53 -8.15 -8.69
C LEU A 50 15.57 -6.63 -8.50
N GLY A 51 15.93 -6.21 -7.29
CA GLY A 51 16.03 -4.79 -6.93
C GLY A 51 14.77 -4.19 -6.32
N ASN A 52 13.77 -4.99 -5.92
CA ASN A 52 12.73 -4.52 -5.02
C ASN A 52 13.22 -4.68 -3.58
N LEU A 53 13.54 -3.58 -2.91
CA LEU A 53 13.62 -3.59 -1.45
C LEU A 53 12.18 -3.52 -0.93
N THR A 54 11.85 -4.25 0.13
CA THR A 54 10.57 -4.11 0.83
C THR A 54 10.87 -3.98 2.31
N LEU A 55 10.31 -2.97 2.96
CA LEU A 55 10.57 -2.71 4.36
C LEU A 55 9.31 -2.93 5.18
N ASN A 56 9.47 -3.66 6.28
CA ASN A 56 8.48 -3.70 7.35
C ASN A 56 9.07 -2.95 8.55
N ILE A 57 8.38 -1.89 8.99
CA ILE A 57 8.76 -1.08 10.15
C ILE A 57 7.74 -1.39 11.24
N THR A 58 8.22 -1.86 12.38
CA THR A 58 7.37 -2.26 13.50
C THR A 58 7.61 -1.34 14.70
N HIS A 59 6.87 -1.59 15.78
CA HIS A 59 7.04 -0.87 17.05
C HIS A 59 6.62 0.61 17.00
N PHE A 60 5.62 0.94 16.18
CA PHE A 60 4.92 2.22 16.27
C PHE A 60 4.17 2.33 17.61
N PRO A 61 4.03 3.54 18.17
CA PRO A 61 3.30 3.74 19.41
C PRO A 61 1.85 3.29 19.27
N THR A 62 1.28 2.72 20.34
CA THR A 62 -0.08 2.20 20.32
C THR A 62 -1.06 3.31 19.91
N PRO A 63 -1.91 3.08 18.89
CA PRO A 63 -2.90 4.06 18.48
C PRO A 63 -3.90 4.30 19.63
N PRO A 64 -4.43 5.52 19.76
CA PRO A 64 -5.51 5.77 20.72
C PRO A 64 -6.74 4.93 20.34
N ALA A 65 -7.39 4.35 21.34
CA ALA A 65 -8.43 3.30 21.22
C ALA A 65 -9.67 3.66 20.34
N ALA A 66 -9.78 4.91 19.86
CA ALA A 66 -10.90 5.39 19.05
C ALA A 66 -10.48 5.83 17.63
N SER A 67 -9.22 5.65 17.22
CA SER A 67 -8.72 6.14 15.93
C SER A 67 -8.59 5.01 14.92
N ALA A 68 -9.22 5.18 13.75
CA ALA A 68 -9.13 4.25 12.62
C ALA A 68 -7.73 4.23 11.96
N THR A 69 -6.85 5.16 12.32
CA THR A 69 -5.47 5.27 11.82
C THR A 69 -4.55 5.67 12.95
N ASN A 70 -3.30 5.19 12.95
CA ASN A 70 -2.34 5.62 13.95
C ASN A 70 -1.80 7.03 13.64
N PRO A 71 -1.95 8.01 14.56
CA PRO A 71 -1.47 9.37 14.34
C PRO A 71 0.05 9.45 14.08
N ALA A 72 0.82 8.47 14.55
CA ALA A 72 2.26 8.40 14.32
C ALA A 72 2.64 8.13 12.86
N ILE A 73 1.71 7.63 12.04
CA ILE A 73 1.95 7.38 10.60
C ILE A 73 1.73 8.64 9.78
N ARG A 74 0.93 9.61 10.26
CA ARG A 74 0.59 10.83 9.50
C ARG A 74 1.82 11.64 9.06
N PRO A 75 2.84 11.88 9.92
CA PRO A 75 4.07 12.57 9.50
C PRO A 75 4.84 11.79 8.42
N PHE A 76 4.81 10.46 8.48
CA PHE A 76 5.46 9.61 7.50
C PHE A 76 4.71 9.60 6.16
N ALA A 77 3.38 9.48 6.18
CA ALA A 77 2.55 9.54 4.98
C ALA A 77 2.66 10.90 4.27
N SER A 78 2.67 12.01 5.02
CA SER A 78 2.84 13.35 4.43
C SER A 78 4.23 13.56 3.84
N LEU A 79 5.27 13.01 4.49
CA LEU A 79 6.63 13.01 3.98
C LEU A 79 6.76 12.18 2.70
N LEU A 80 6.15 11.00 2.64
CA LEU A 80 6.17 10.19 1.42
C LEU A 80 5.40 10.84 0.28
N ALA A 81 4.26 11.47 0.58
CA ALA A 81 3.50 12.22 -0.41
C ALA A 81 4.28 13.42 -0.98
N SER A 82 5.21 14.01 -0.20
CA SER A 82 6.06 15.11 -0.69
C SER A 82 7.26 14.62 -1.50
N LEU A 83 7.80 13.43 -1.18
CA LEU A 83 8.97 12.87 -1.86
C LEU A 83 8.61 12.07 -3.11
N MET A 84 7.47 11.36 -3.12
CA MET A 84 7.11 10.42 -4.18
C MET A 84 6.04 10.97 -5.12
N PRO A 85 6.22 10.84 -6.45
CA PRO A 85 5.24 11.30 -7.43
C PRO A 85 3.98 10.41 -7.48
N LYS A 86 4.12 9.13 -7.10
CA LYS A 86 3.03 8.15 -7.08
C LYS A 86 3.05 7.43 -5.74
N TYR A 87 2.07 7.75 -4.90
CA TYR A 87 1.96 7.25 -3.55
C TYR A 87 0.51 6.81 -3.28
N HIS A 88 0.34 5.67 -2.62
CA HIS A 88 -0.95 5.17 -2.17
C HIS A 88 -0.85 4.65 -0.74
N ASP A 89 -1.80 5.06 0.11
CA ASP A 89 -1.89 4.60 1.50
C ASP A 89 -3.01 3.54 1.61
N LEU A 90 -2.66 2.36 2.11
CA LEU A 90 -3.54 1.22 2.26
C LEU A 90 -3.66 0.87 3.74
N SER A 91 -4.78 1.27 4.34
CA SER A 91 -5.12 0.87 5.71
C SER A 91 -5.68 -0.55 5.75
N LEU A 92 -5.09 -1.42 6.58
CA LEU A 92 -5.54 -2.80 6.78
C LEU A 92 -6.54 -2.96 7.94
N THR A 93 -7.26 -1.89 8.30
CA THR A 93 -8.36 -2.02 9.28
C THR A 93 -9.47 -2.93 8.74
N LEU A 94 -10.14 -3.68 9.63
CA LEU A 94 -11.27 -4.53 9.26
C LEU A 94 -12.37 -3.77 8.49
N ALA A 95 -12.64 -2.53 8.89
CA ALA A 95 -13.63 -1.69 8.22
C ALA A 95 -13.21 -1.30 6.79
N ALA A 96 -11.92 -1.02 6.57
CA ALA A 96 -11.39 -0.73 5.24
C ALA A 96 -11.39 -1.98 4.36
N LEU A 97 -10.90 -3.10 4.89
CA LEU A 97 -10.82 -4.38 4.17
C LEU A 97 -12.20 -4.89 3.73
N ASN A 98 -13.22 -4.77 4.58
CA ASN A 98 -14.57 -5.22 4.26
C ASN A 98 -15.32 -4.31 3.29
N ARG A 99 -14.85 -3.07 3.07
CA ARG A 99 -15.45 -2.10 2.13
C ARG A 99 -14.71 -2.02 0.79
N ALA A 100 -13.44 -2.39 0.78
CA ALA A 100 -12.57 -2.26 -0.38
C ALA A 100 -12.71 -3.44 -1.35
N TRP A 101 -12.71 -3.13 -2.64
CA TRP A 101 -12.60 -4.14 -3.71
C TRP A 101 -11.17 -4.21 -4.20
N PHE A 102 -10.51 -5.35 -4.00
CA PHE A 102 -9.12 -5.55 -4.40
C PHE A 102 -8.95 -6.03 -5.85
N PHE A 103 -10.05 -6.32 -6.53
CA PHE A 103 -10.10 -6.83 -7.90
C PHE A 103 -11.05 -6.00 -8.76
N PRO A 104 -10.86 -5.98 -10.09
CA PRO A 104 -11.73 -5.26 -11.00
C PRO A 104 -13.15 -5.85 -10.99
N ARG A 105 -14.17 -4.98 -11.04
CA ARG A 105 -15.57 -5.39 -11.04
C ARG A 105 -16.37 -4.63 -12.10
N SER A 106 -17.18 -5.34 -12.87
CA SER A 106 -18.21 -4.72 -13.71
C SER A 106 -19.44 -4.38 -12.86
N VAL A 107 -19.86 -3.12 -12.87
CA VAL A 107 -21.07 -2.62 -12.22
C VAL A 107 -21.82 -1.80 -13.27
N ASP A 108 -23.02 -2.24 -13.64
CA ASP A 108 -23.88 -1.57 -14.63
C ASP A 108 -23.17 -1.30 -15.97
N GLU A 109 -22.50 -2.31 -16.52
CA GLU A 109 -21.69 -2.24 -17.75
C GLU A 109 -20.46 -1.30 -17.68
N VAL A 110 -20.15 -0.77 -16.50
CA VAL A 110 -18.95 0.04 -16.24
C VAL A 110 -17.94 -0.77 -15.43
N LEU A 111 -16.73 -0.90 -15.96
CA LEU A 111 -15.63 -1.56 -15.26
C LEU A 111 -15.02 -0.61 -14.21
N LYS A 112 -15.18 -0.96 -12.93
CA LYS A 112 -14.54 -0.27 -11.81
C LYS A 112 -13.23 -0.97 -11.46
N ALA A 113 -12.17 -0.17 -11.33
CA ALA A 113 -10.87 -0.67 -10.95
C ALA A 113 -10.83 -1.06 -9.45
N GLY A 114 -10.06 -2.10 -9.14
CA GLY A 114 -9.78 -2.48 -7.76
C GLY A 114 -8.73 -1.56 -7.11
N VAL A 115 -8.66 -1.53 -5.79
CA VAL A 115 -7.74 -0.67 -5.01
C VAL A 115 -6.27 -0.91 -5.38
N LEU A 116 -5.90 -2.15 -5.72
CA LEU A 116 -4.52 -2.52 -6.10
C LEU A 116 -4.21 -2.35 -7.58
N GLN A 117 -5.16 -1.89 -8.40
CA GLN A 117 -4.93 -1.59 -9.82
C GLN A 117 -4.29 -0.21 -9.98
N LEU A 118 -3.11 -0.07 -9.39
CA LEU A 118 -2.33 1.16 -9.38
C LEU A 118 -1.38 1.21 -10.58
N PRO A 119 -1.01 2.42 -11.05
CA PRO A 119 -0.07 2.55 -12.15
C PRO A 119 1.32 2.04 -11.76
N GLU A 120 2.10 1.64 -12.76
CA GLU A 120 3.46 1.17 -12.54
C GLU A 120 4.32 2.20 -11.79
N GLY A 121 5.12 1.70 -10.84
CA GLY A 121 6.01 2.50 -10.01
C GLY A 121 5.29 3.26 -8.88
N THR A 122 4.09 2.86 -8.49
CA THR A 122 3.41 3.41 -7.32
C THR A 122 3.99 2.82 -6.03
N THR A 123 4.42 3.67 -5.11
CA THR A 123 4.79 3.26 -3.76
C THR A 123 3.54 3.07 -2.93
N ILE A 124 3.37 1.89 -2.36
CA ILE A 124 2.25 1.56 -1.48
C ILE A 124 2.77 1.54 -0.05
N VAL A 125 2.13 2.28 0.85
CA VAL A 125 2.29 2.11 2.29
C VAL A 125 1.14 1.28 2.80
N VAL A 126 1.47 0.28 3.60
CA VAL A 126 0.50 -0.62 4.20
C VAL A 126 0.49 -0.33 5.70
N ASP A 127 -0.62 0.20 6.20
CA ASP A 127 -0.80 0.47 7.62
C ASP A 127 -1.42 -0.75 8.31
N GLU A 128 -0.57 -1.44 9.09
CA GLU A 128 -0.90 -2.59 9.93
C GLU A 128 -1.14 -2.22 11.41
N THR A 129 -1.00 -0.95 11.80
CA THR A 129 -0.93 -0.57 13.22
C THR A 129 -2.25 -0.61 13.97
N VAL A 130 -3.37 -0.59 13.25
CA VAL A 130 -4.74 -0.74 13.77
C VAL A 130 -5.37 -2.03 13.22
N LEU A 131 -4.55 -3.05 12.95
CA LEU A 131 -5.03 -4.35 12.51
C LEU A 131 -5.70 -5.07 13.68
N GLU A 132 -6.98 -5.40 13.51
CA GLU A 132 -7.78 -6.10 14.50
C GLU A 132 -8.13 -7.51 14.00
N GLU A 133 -8.17 -8.49 14.91
CA GLU A 133 -8.66 -9.83 14.59
C GLU A 133 -10.18 -9.79 14.39
N GLY A 134 -10.66 -10.30 13.25
CA GLY A 134 -12.08 -10.35 12.97
C GLY A 134 -12.41 -11.11 11.69
N VAL A 135 -13.70 -11.28 11.43
CA VAL A 135 -14.19 -11.99 10.25
C VAL A 135 -14.21 -11.03 9.06
N LEU A 136 -13.44 -11.37 8.03
CA LEU A 136 -13.56 -10.72 6.73
C LEU A 136 -14.82 -11.22 6.04
N GLY A 137 -15.64 -10.30 5.54
CA GLY A 137 -16.78 -10.63 4.72
C GLY A 137 -16.36 -11.09 3.32
N ASP A 138 -17.35 -11.50 2.53
CA ASP A 138 -17.22 -11.95 1.14
C ASP A 138 -16.47 -10.96 0.22
N GLN A 139 -16.37 -9.69 0.59
CA GLN A 139 -15.62 -8.70 -0.18
C GLN A 139 -14.15 -8.61 0.22
N GLY A 140 -13.83 -8.98 1.47
CA GLY A 140 -12.49 -8.94 2.02
C GLY A 140 -11.56 -10.00 1.45
N PHE A 141 -12.09 -11.17 1.04
CA PHE A 141 -11.33 -12.20 0.31
C PHE A 141 -12.28 -13.19 -0.38
N ILE A 142 -12.88 -12.83 -1.51
CA ILE A 142 -13.37 -13.83 -2.46
C ILE A 142 -12.40 -13.91 -3.63
N PHE A 143 -11.65 -15.02 -3.66
CA PHE A 143 -11.16 -15.57 -4.91
C PHE A 143 -12.38 -15.69 -5.83
N ALA A 144 -12.39 -14.93 -6.93
CA ALA A 144 -13.41 -15.04 -7.96
C ALA A 144 -13.39 -16.48 -8.50
N SER A 145 -14.13 -17.39 -7.84
CA SER A 145 -14.51 -18.65 -8.43
C SER A 145 -15.49 -18.29 -9.53
N GLY A 146 -14.99 -18.26 -10.76
CA GLY A 146 -15.81 -18.29 -11.94
C GLY A 146 -16.61 -19.59 -11.95
N ARG A 147 -17.75 -19.61 -11.28
CA ARG A 147 -18.87 -20.47 -11.66
C ARG A 147 -20.05 -19.56 -11.95
N GLY A 148 -20.13 -19.20 -13.22
CA GLY A 148 -21.32 -18.60 -13.81
C GLY A 148 -22.54 -19.41 -13.40
N GLY A 149 -23.39 -18.78 -12.61
CA GLY A 149 -24.76 -19.24 -12.40
C GLY A 149 -25.47 -19.22 -13.73
N ARG A 150 -25.56 -20.38 -14.39
CA ARG A 150 -26.64 -20.63 -15.35
C ARG A 150 -27.91 -20.73 -14.55
N GLY A 151 -28.58 -19.60 -14.36
CA GLY A 151 -30.00 -19.57 -14.05
C GLY A 151 -30.74 -20.17 -15.23
N PHE A 152 -31.05 -21.46 -15.14
CA PHE A 152 -32.06 -22.07 -16.00
C PHE A 152 -33.41 -21.51 -15.58
N CYS A 153 -34.00 -20.68 -16.44
CA CYS A 153 -35.39 -20.30 -16.38
C CYS A 153 -36.24 -21.57 -16.55
N ASN A 154 -36.67 -22.18 -15.46
CA ASN A 154 -37.79 -23.14 -15.51
C ASN A 154 -39.08 -22.33 -15.56
N GLY A 155 -39.55 -22.05 -16.78
CA GLY A 155 -40.93 -21.67 -17.02
C GLY A 155 -41.87 -22.85 -16.71
N PRO A 156 -43.10 -22.59 -16.25
CA PRO A 156 -44.05 -23.65 -15.93
C PRO A 156 -44.49 -24.36 -17.21
N ARG A 157 -44.31 -25.68 -17.28
CA ARG A 157 -44.99 -26.52 -18.28
C ARG A 157 -46.37 -26.90 -17.74
N SER A 158 -47.39 -26.23 -18.26
CA SER A 158 -48.78 -26.64 -18.19
C SER A 158 -49.13 -27.63 -19.30
N MET A 159 -49.97 -28.62 -18.93
CA MET A 159 -50.61 -29.71 -19.67
C MET A 159 -49.75 -30.93 -20.02
#